data_AF-A0A199UD66-F1
#
_entry.id   AF-A0A199UD66-F1
#
_cell.length_a   1.000
_cell.length_b   1.000
_cell.length_c   1.000
_cell.angle_alpha   90.00
_cell.angle_beta   90.00
_cell.angle_gamma   90.00
#
_symmetry.space_group_name_H-M   'P 1'
#
loop_
_entity.id
_entity.type
_entity.pdbx_description
1 polymer ?
#
loop_
_entity_poly.entity_id
_entity_poly.type
_entity_poly.pdbx_seq_one_letter_code
_entity_poly.pdbx_strand_id
1 'polypeptide(L)'
;MSSEIQLHGPSKPGLGSDLSRPTKSPPKTPTDSRPSPRRNPILPTPISAPRGAANKLTLIPLIFLIYFEVAGGPYGAEPAVAAAGPLLALVGFAVFPFAWGVPESLVTAELSAALPGNRGYLSAVINSAAFPALCVDYLARVAPAVGSGRARAGAVAGMNLALSFLNYTGLSVVGWVAVALGAASLAPFVLMAGLAVPRLRPRRWLAVAENKDWRLFFNTLFWNLNFWDSASTMAGEVERPETTFPRALGVSVVMTSLSYLLPLMAGMGVLDAPPSAWDDGFFADAAGRIAGRWLKYWIEAGAVLSTIGLYEAQLSSGAFQLMGMADLGLLPRFFARRAPFFDTPWVGILLSSLIILGISFMSFNDIVASANFLYSLGMLLEFAAFLRLRRSRPDLKRPFAVPMPFPALVLMCLVPAAFLVFVMVIASWKVLVISSGFTVLGVGVYYLMAFCKARGCLKFSDGRVEEEKVLGEERRTRGGDEV
;
A
#
# COMPACT_ATOMS: atom_id res chain seq x y z
N MET A 1 -74.34 -45.16 10.78
CA MET A 1 -73.86 -45.24 9.40
C MET A 1 -72.40 -45.68 9.47
N SER A 2 -72.15 -46.98 9.67
CA SER A 2 -71.98 -48.03 8.65
C SER A 2 -70.47 -48.28 8.45
N SER A 3 -69.92 -49.48 8.53
CA SER A 3 -70.51 -50.83 8.72
C SER A 3 -69.45 -51.81 9.27
N GLU A 4 -69.88 -53.02 9.64
CA GLU A 4 -69.09 -54.08 10.32
C GLU A 4 -67.90 -54.62 9.46
N ILE A 5 -66.98 -55.48 9.97
CA ILE A 5 -67.18 -56.95 10.01
C ILE A 5 -66.09 -57.72 10.84
N GLN A 6 -66.60 -58.62 11.71
CA GLN A 6 -66.12 -59.94 12.19
C GLN A 6 -64.94 -60.20 13.17
N LEU A 7 -65.16 -61.32 13.91
CA LEU A 7 -64.34 -61.97 14.93
C LEU A 7 -63.83 -63.35 14.44
N HIS A 8 -62.70 -63.83 14.98
CA HIS A 8 -62.55 -65.13 15.71
C HIS A 8 -61.06 -65.48 15.94
N GLY A 9 -60.72 -66.12 17.08
CA GLY A 9 -59.40 -66.77 17.33
C GLY A 9 -59.48 -68.30 17.10
N PRO A 10 -58.85 -69.17 17.92
CA PRO A 10 -57.54 -69.11 18.62
C PRO A 10 -56.72 -70.45 18.50
N SER A 11 -55.39 -70.52 18.78
CA SER A 11 -54.69 -71.69 19.42
C SER A 11 -53.13 -71.70 19.39
N LYS A 12 -52.50 -71.66 20.59
CA LYS A 12 -51.49 -72.57 21.23
C LYS A 12 -50.69 -73.65 20.40
N PRO A 13 -49.57 -74.26 20.92
CA PRO A 13 -48.28 -73.69 21.45
C PRO A 13 -47.01 -74.60 21.19
N GLY A 14 -45.82 -74.25 21.75
CA GLY A 14 -44.66 -75.17 21.98
C GLY A 14 -43.41 -74.95 21.08
N LEU A 15 -42.19 -75.41 21.41
CA LEU A 15 -41.63 -76.02 22.65
C LEU A 15 -40.07 -76.07 22.63
N GLY A 16 -39.35 -75.58 23.66
CA GLY A 16 -37.92 -75.83 23.96
C GLY A 16 -36.86 -75.28 22.96
N SER A 17 -35.55 -75.20 23.22
CA SER A 17 -34.67 -75.22 24.43
C SER A 17 -33.25 -74.74 23.98
N ASP A 18 -32.18 -74.46 24.75
CA ASP A 18 -31.90 -74.45 26.21
C ASP A 18 -30.65 -73.53 26.52
N LEU A 19 -30.11 -73.57 27.77
CA LEU A 19 -28.71 -73.33 28.24
C LEU A 19 -27.80 -72.27 27.53
N SER A 20 -27.05 -71.36 28.20
CA SER A 20 -26.66 -71.20 29.62
C SER A 20 -26.07 -69.79 29.95
N ARG A 21 -25.75 -69.54 31.23
CA ARG A 21 -25.39 -68.25 31.92
C ARG A 21 -23.88 -67.84 31.82
N PRO A 22 -23.36 -66.78 32.51
CA PRO A 22 -23.80 -65.36 32.67
C PRO A 22 -22.64 -64.31 32.62
N THR A 23 -22.92 -63.01 32.46
CA THR A 23 -22.05 -61.92 32.98
C THR A 23 -22.83 -60.69 33.41
N LYS A 24 -22.44 -60.06 34.53
CA LYS A 24 -23.00 -58.79 35.04
C LYS A 24 -22.18 -57.60 34.53
N SER A 25 -22.83 -56.49 34.22
CA SER A 25 -22.20 -55.17 34.01
C SER A 25 -22.77 -54.12 34.98
N PRO A 26 -21.99 -53.09 35.37
CA PRO A 26 -22.32 -52.18 36.49
C PRO A 26 -23.36 -51.09 36.14
N PRO A 27 -23.96 -50.42 37.15
CA PRO A 27 -25.03 -49.45 36.94
C PRO A 27 -24.54 -48.12 36.33
N LYS A 28 -25.44 -47.45 35.61
CA LYS A 28 -25.19 -46.16 34.95
C LYS A 28 -25.14 -45.01 35.97
N THR A 29 -24.11 -44.17 35.90
CA THR A 29 -24.09 -42.84 36.52
C THR A 29 -24.97 -41.84 35.74
N PRO A 30 -25.56 -40.83 36.42
CA PRO A 30 -26.45 -39.87 35.77
C PRO A 30 -25.69 -38.84 34.94
N THR A 31 -26.29 -38.41 33.83
CA THR A 31 -25.74 -37.45 32.88
C THR A 31 -25.82 -36.01 33.41
N ASP A 32 -24.69 -35.36 33.70
CA ASP A 32 -24.64 -33.92 34.03
C ASP A 32 -24.96 -33.08 32.77
N SER A 33 -26.14 -32.47 32.73
CA SER A 33 -26.66 -31.73 31.58
C SER A 33 -26.29 -30.25 31.62
N ARG A 34 -24.99 -29.94 31.54
CA ARG A 34 -24.53 -28.57 31.33
C ARG A 34 -24.55 -28.20 29.85
N PRO A 35 -25.14 -27.06 29.45
CA PRO A 35 -25.04 -26.59 28.07
C PRO A 35 -23.58 -26.22 27.76
N SER A 36 -23.08 -26.70 26.62
CA SER A 36 -21.74 -26.35 26.16
C SER A 36 -21.64 -24.84 25.87
N PRO A 37 -20.54 -24.17 26.26
CA PRO A 37 -20.37 -22.75 25.95
C PRO A 37 -20.27 -22.57 24.44
N ARG A 38 -21.11 -21.69 23.87
CA ARG A 38 -21.03 -21.32 22.46
C ARG A 38 -19.63 -20.76 22.17
N ARG A 39 -18.80 -21.51 21.44
CA ARG A 39 -17.55 -20.99 20.91
C ARG A 39 -17.88 -19.91 19.88
N ASN A 40 -17.50 -18.67 20.18
CA ASN A 40 -17.41 -17.62 19.18
C ASN A 40 -16.47 -18.06 18.04
N PRO A 41 -16.72 -17.66 16.79
CA PRO A 41 -15.76 -17.84 15.71
C PRO A 41 -14.55 -16.93 15.98
N ILE A 42 -13.49 -17.53 16.53
CA ILE A 42 -12.16 -16.91 16.60
C ILE A 42 -11.67 -16.75 15.16
N LEU A 43 -11.27 -15.54 14.78
CA LEU A 43 -10.62 -15.25 13.50
C LEU A 43 -9.10 -15.41 13.62
N PRO A 44 -8.37 -15.58 12.51
CA PRO A 44 -7.00 -16.09 12.54
C PRO A 44 -6.03 -15.16 13.27
N THR A 45 -5.11 -15.79 14.00
CA THR A 45 -3.85 -15.20 14.44
C THR A 45 -2.98 -14.81 13.24
N PRO A 46 -1.98 -13.93 13.42
CA PRO A 46 -1.08 -13.54 12.35
C PRO A 46 -0.41 -14.76 11.69
N ILE A 47 -0.65 -14.96 10.40
CA ILE A 47 -0.09 -16.07 9.63
C ILE A 47 1.37 -15.76 9.32
N SER A 48 2.26 -16.10 10.24
CA SER A 48 3.65 -16.54 9.98
C SER A 48 4.34 -16.86 11.31
N ALA A 49 4.86 -18.08 11.48
CA ALA A 49 5.84 -18.35 12.53
C ALA A 49 7.09 -17.47 12.31
N PRO A 50 7.83 -17.06 13.35
CA PRO A 50 9.01 -16.20 13.21
C PRO A 50 10.17 -16.95 12.50
N ARG A 51 10.11 -17.01 11.17
CA ARG A 51 11.07 -17.70 10.31
C ARG A 51 12.15 -16.71 9.86
N GLY A 52 13.35 -16.86 10.43
CA GLY A 52 14.55 -16.10 10.04
C GLY A 52 14.57 -14.64 10.51
N ALA A 53 15.27 -14.36 11.61
CA ALA A 53 15.48 -12.99 12.08
C ALA A 53 16.42 -12.15 11.19
N ALA A 54 17.06 -12.76 10.18
CA ALA A 54 18.19 -12.17 9.46
C ALA A 54 17.86 -11.05 8.47
N ASN A 55 16.64 -10.99 7.93
CA ASN A 55 16.29 -10.13 6.77
C ASN A 55 15.16 -9.10 7.03
N LYS A 56 14.75 -8.89 8.28
CA LYS A 56 13.63 -7.98 8.59
C LYS A 56 13.99 -6.50 8.44
N LEU A 57 13.01 -5.68 8.04
CA LEU A 57 13.15 -4.23 7.98
C LEU A 57 13.23 -3.62 9.38
N THR A 58 14.32 -2.90 9.63
CA THR A 58 14.51 -2.09 10.84
C THR A 58 13.99 -0.66 10.63
N LEU A 59 13.93 0.14 11.71
CA LEU A 59 13.27 1.44 11.73
C LEU A 59 13.76 2.43 10.65
N ILE A 60 15.08 2.53 10.43
CA ILE A 60 15.65 3.52 9.49
C ILE A 60 15.34 3.16 8.03
N PRO A 61 15.63 1.93 7.54
CA PRO A 61 15.15 1.46 6.24
C PRO A 61 13.65 1.64 6.05
N LEU A 62 12.82 1.34 7.06
CA LEU A 62 11.37 1.50 6.96
C LEU A 62 10.93 2.96 6.81
N ILE A 63 11.57 3.92 7.50
CA ILE A 63 11.30 5.35 7.32
C ILE A 63 11.57 5.77 5.87
N PHE A 64 12.70 5.36 5.29
CA PHE A 64 13.03 5.73 3.91
C PHE A 64 12.16 4.99 2.88
N LEU A 65 11.71 3.76 3.16
CA LEU A 65 10.73 3.09 2.31
C LEU A 65 9.36 3.78 2.36
N ILE A 66 8.81 4.07 3.55
CA ILE A 66 7.55 4.82 3.68
C ILE A 66 7.65 6.19 3.00
N TYR A 67 8.79 6.87 3.17
CA TYR A 67 9.08 8.11 2.47
C TYR A 67 8.98 7.93 0.94
N PHE A 68 9.64 6.92 0.37
CA PHE A 68 9.60 6.65 -1.08
C PHE A 68 8.32 5.99 -1.62
N GLU A 69 7.43 5.43 -0.78
CA GLU A 69 6.06 5.10 -1.23
C GLU A 69 5.28 6.38 -1.59
N VAL A 70 5.56 7.48 -0.89
CA VAL A 70 4.79 8.74 -0.95
C VAL A 70 5.47 9.82 -1.80
N ALA A 71 6.77 10.03 -1.60
CA ALA A 71 7.50 11.20 -2.05
C ALA A 71 8.96 10.88 -2.41
N GLY A 72 9.43 11.34 -3.57
CA GLY A 72 10.84 11.19 -3.96
C GLY A 72 11.77 12.29 -3.42
N GLY A 73 11.18 13.40 -2.97
CA GLY A 73 11.85 14.70 -2.82
C GLY A 73 10.87 15.81 -3.23
N PRO A 74 11.29 17.07 -3.26
CA PRO A 74 10.46 18.18 -3.73
C PRO A 74 10.15 18.12 -5.24
N TYR A 75 10.76 17.21 -6.00
CA TYR A 75 10.59 17.05 -7.45
C TYR A 75 9.12 16.84 -7.81
N GLY A 76 8.60 17.62 -8.76
CA GLY A 76 7.20 17.57 -9.17
C GLY A 76 6.27 18.39 -8.27
N ALA A 77 6.80 19.16 -7.31
CA ALA A 77 6.03 20.17 -6.59
C ALA A 77 5.99 21.53 -7.31
N GLU A 78 6.89 21.76 -8.28
CA GLU A 78 6.96 23.01 -9.03
C GLU A 78 5.62 23.39 -9.71
N PRO A 79 4.88 22.46 -10.36
CA PRO A 79 3.60 22.80 -10.99
C PRO A 79 2.54 23.34 -10.03
N ALA A 80 2.61 23.03 -8.72
CA ALA A 80 1.70 23.62 -7.73
C ALA A 80 1.98 25.13 -7.53
N VAL A 81 3.24 25.56 -7.63
CA VAL A 81 3.63 26.97 -7.61
C VAL A 81 3.17 27.67 -8.90
N ALA A 82 3.34 27.03 -10.06
CA ALA A 82 2.82 27.53 -11.33
C ALA A 82 1.29 27.72 -11.29
N ALA A 83 0.57 26.76 -10.71
CA ALA A 83 -0.88 26.70 -10.69
C ALA A 83 -1.57 27.70 -9.75
N ALA A 84 -0.96 28.00 -8.60
CA ALA A 84 -1.62 28.77 -7.53
C ALA A 84 -0.76 29.87 -6.87
N GLY A 85 0.55 29.88 -7.15
CA GLY A 85 1.52 30.83 -6.60
C GLY A 85 2.03 30.48 -5.18
N PRO A 86 3.03 31.22 -4.68
CA PRO A 86 3.80 30.82 -3.50
C PRO A 86 3.03 30.53 -2.23
N LEU A 87 2.08 31.38 -1.84
CA LEU A 87 1.33 31.24 -0.60
C LEU A 87 0.50 29.95 -0.60
N LEU A 88 -0.20 29.69 -1.71
CA LEU A 88 -1.06 28.52 -1.83
C LEU A 88 -0.24 27.24 -1.95
N ALA A 89 0.91 27.25 -2.63
CA ALA A 89 1.83 26.11 -2.63
C ALA A 89 2.35 25.78 -1.22
N LEU A 90 2.83 26.78 -0.47
CA LEU A 90 3.31 26.57 0.90
C LEU A 90 2.20 26.09 1.85
N VAL A 91 1.02 26.71 1.80
CA VAL A 91 -0.14 26.27 2.61
C VAL A 91 -0.59 24.86 2.20
N GLY A 92 -0.57 24.54 0.91
CA GLY A 92 -0.86 23.20 0.39
C GLY A 92 0.06 22.15 0.98
N PHE A 93 1.37 22.28 0.78
CA PHE A 93 2.36 21.31 1.31
C PHE A 93 2.48 21.33 2.84
N ALA A 94 2.06 22.40 3.53
CA ALA A 94 2.05 22.45 4.99
C ALA A 94 0.78 21.87 5.64
N VAL A 95 -0.38 21.95 4.98
CA VAL A 95 -1.68 21.51 5.55
C VAL A 95 -2.10 20.15 5.01
N PHE A 96 -1.88 19.88 3.72
CA PHE A 96 -2.33 18.65 3.06
C PHE A 96 -1.79 17.37 3.74
N PRO A 97 -0.50 17.24 4.12
CA PRO A 97 -0.02 16.03 4.80
C PRO A 97 -0.78 15.69 6.11
N PHE A 98 -1.29 16.71 6.81
CA PHE A 98 -2.03 16.54 8.06
C PHE A 98 -3.54 16.40 7.85
N ALA A 99 -4.11 17.05 6.82
CA ALA A 99 -5.53 16.95 6.47
C ALA A 99 -5.86 15.67 5.68
N TRP A 100 -4.87 15.11 4.98
CA TRP A 100 -4.98 13.92 4.14
C TRP A 100 -4.19 12.74 4.74
N GLY A 101 -2.87 12.87 4.81
CA GLY A 101 -1.96 11.77 5.16
C GLY A 101 -2.10 11.27 6.60
N VAL A 102 -2.40 12.13 7.58
CA VAL A 102 -2.65 11.68 8.97
C VAL A 102 -3.95 10.86 9.10
N PRO A 103 -5.12 11.30 8.60
CA PRO A 103 -6.32 10.47 8.51
C PRO A 103 -6.11 9.12 7.80
N GLU A 104 -5.45 9.13 6.64
CA GLU A 104 -5.12 7.93 5.86
C GLU A 104 -4.25 6.98 6.68
N SER A 105 -3.06 7.43 7.09
CA SER A 105 -2.07 6.63 7.82
C SER A 105 -2.61 6.05 9.13
N LEU A 106 -3.51 6.75 9.83
CA LEU A 106 -4.20 6.24 11.02
C LEU A 106 -5.20 5.12 10.69
N VAL A 107 -5.97 5.27 9.60
CA VAL A 107 -6.92 4.23 9.14
C VAL A 107 -6.16 2.99 8.71
N THR A 108 -5.14 3.14 7.87
CA THR A 108 -4.31 2.03 7.39
C THR A 108 -3.57 1.35 8.55
N ALA A 109 -2.98 2.09 9.50
CA ALA A 109 -2.29 1.50 10.64
C ALA A 109 -3.21 0.60 11.50
N GLU A 110 -4.49 0.97 11.66
CA GLU A 110 -5.47 0.12 12.35
C GLU A 110 -5.94 -1.05 11.47
N LEU A 111 -6.25 -0.79 10.19
CA LEU A 111 -6.73 -1.83 9.28
C LEU A 111 -5.69 -2.92 9.04
N SER A 112 -4.45 -2.56 8.75
CA SER A 112 -3.38 -3.52 8.45
C SER A 112 -2.90 -4.27 9.70
N ALA A 113 -3.11 -3.72 10.90
CA ALA A 113 -2.96 -4.45 12.16
C ALA A 113 -4.14 -5.40 12.47
N ALA A 114 -5.31 -5.19 11.85
CA ALA A 114 -6.55 -5.93 12.09
C ALA A 114 -6.86 -7.00 11.01
N LEU A 115 -6.49 -6.72 9.76
CA LEU A 115 -6.78 -7.49 8.55
C LEU A 115 -5.68 -7.24 7.51
N PRO A 116 -4.66 -8.12 7.41
CA PRO A 116 -3.70 -8.04 6.32
C PRO A 116 -4.40 -8.20 4.97
N GLY A 117 -4.25 -7.21 4.08
CA GLY A 117 -4.48 -7.32 2.63
C GLY A 117 -5.75 -6.67 2.07
N ASN A 118 -5.59 -5.64 1.22
CA ASN A 118 -6.53 -5.33 0.15
C ASN A 118 -5.98 -4.42 -0.97
N ARG A 119 -6.59 -4.55 -2.16
CA ARG A 119 -6.94 -3.57 -3.23
C ARG A 119 -6.01 -2.46 -3.75
N GLY A 120 -4.98 -1.97 -3.07
CA GLY A 120 -4.10 -0.89 -3.60
C GLY A 120 -3.32 -1.24 -4.88
N TYR A 121 -3.09 -2.54 -5.13
CA TYR A 121 -2.15 -3.07 -6.14
C TYR A 121 -2.20 -2.39 -7.50
N LEU A 122 -3.39 -2.31 -8.11
CA LEU A 122 -3.52 -1.82 -9.48
C LEU A 122 -3.15 -0.33 -9.58
N SER A 123 -3.40 0.45 -8.52
CA SER A 123 -3.00 1.86 -8.48
C SER A 123 -1.49 2.01 -8.31
N ALA A 124 -0.88 1.28 -7.37
CA ALA A 124 0.57 1.33 -7.13
C ALA A 124 1.36 0.92 -8.38
N VAL A 125 0.93 -0.14 -9.08
CA VAL A 125 1.58 -0.61 -10.32
C VAL A 125 1.40 0.37 -11.48
N ILE A 126 0.25 1.04 -11.61
CA ILE A 126 0.05 2.08 -12.62
C ILE A 126 0.90 3.32 -12.29
N ASN A 127 0.92 3.76 -11.03
CA ASN A 127 1.76 4.89 -10.60
C ASN A 127 3.25 4.60 -10.84
N SER A 128 3.70 3.37 -10.54
CA SER A 128 5.08 2.92 -10.79
C SER A 128 5.49 3.00 -12.26
N ALA A 129 4.56 2.93 -13.21
CA ALA A 129 4.85 3.09 -14.64
C ALA A 129 5.26 4.52 -15.03
N ALA A 130 4.98 5.53 -14.18
CA ALA A 130 5.44 6.89 -14.40
C ALA A 130 6.96 7.03 -14.21
N PHE A 131 7.56 6.21 -13.34
CA PHE A 131 8.94 6.40 -12.90
C PHE A 131 10.02 5.99 -13.92
N PRO A 132 9.92 4.87 -14.66
CA PRO A 132 10.87 4.58 -15.74
C PRO A 132 10.88 5.66 -16.83
N ALA A 133 9.72 6.25 -17.12
CA ALA A 133 9.60 7.37 -18.05
C ALA A 133 10.27 8.64 -17.48
N LEU A 134 9.92 9.05 -16.25
CA LEU A 134 10.55 10.18 -15.54
C LEU A 134 12.08 10.05 -15.46
N CYS A 135 12.59 8.87 -15.11
CA CYS A 135 14.03 8.59 -15.07
C CYS A 135 14.71 8.88 -16.41
N VAL A 136 14.08 8.47 -17.52
CA VAL A 136 14.60 8.71 -18.87
C VAL A 136 14.43 10.17 -19.29
N ASP A 137 13.37 10.86 -18.86
CA ASP A 137 13.19 12.30 -19.10
C ASP A 137 14.23 13.16 -18.36
N TYR A 138 14.55 12.84 -17.10
CA TYR A 138 15.65 13.47 -16.38
C TYR A 138 17.01 13.14 -17.00
N LEU A 139 17.25 11.87 -17.38
CA LEU A 139 18.49 11.46 -18.04
C LEU A 139 18.66 12.14 -19.41
N ALA A 140 17.58 12.38 -20.14
CA ALA A 140 17.60 13.09 -21.43
C ALA A 140 18.04 14.56 -21.32
N ARG A 141 17.92 15.20 -20.14
CA ARG A 141 18.45 16.56 -19.89
C ARG A 141 19.98 16.59 -19.94
N VAL A 142 20.62 15.51 -19.52
CA VAL A 142 22.09 15.35 -19.50
C VAL A 142 22.60 14.68 -20.78
N ALA A 143 21.86 13.71 -21.31
CA ALA A 143 22.19 12.93 -22.49
C ALA A 143 21.03 12.91 -23.50
N PRO A 144 20.85 13.95 -24.34
CA PRO A 144 19.70 14.09 -25.25
C PRO A 144 19.46 12.90 -26.19
N ALA A 145 20.49 12.09 -26.46
CA ALA A 145 20.40 10.87 -27.27
C ALA A 145 19.40 9.82 -26.73
N VAL A 146 19.09 9.79 -25.43
CA VAL A 146 18.05 8.88 -24.87
C VAL A 146 16.64 9.45 -24.91
N GLY A 147 16.45 10.72 -25.30
CA GLY A 147 15.17 11.41 -25.19
C GLY A 147 14.07 10.93 -26.15
N SER A 148 14.42 10.29 -27.27
CA SER A 148 13.46 9.98 -28.34
C SER A 148 13.62 8.58 -28.98
N GLY A 149 12.58 8.17 -29.71
CA GLY A 149 12.58 6.98 -30.57
C GLY A 149 12.93 5.67 -29.87
N ARG A 150 13.69 4.82 -30.57
CA ARG A 150 14.09 3.49 -30.07
C ARG A 150 15.06 3.57 -28.89
N ALA A 151 15.84 4.65 -28.78
CA ALA A 151 16.74 4.87 -27.66
C ALA A 151 15.97 5.12 -26.36
N ARG A 152 14.93 5.97 -26.39
CA ARG A 152 14.01 6.15 -25.26
C ARG A 152 13.36 4.85 -24.83
N ALA A 153 12.80 4.09 -25.78
CA ALA A 153 12.15 2.81 -25.48
C ALA A 153 13.12 1.78 -24.87
N GLY A 154 14.35 1.70 -25.39
CA GLY A 154 15.41 0.86 -24.83
C GLY A 154 15.85 1.29 -23.43
N ALA A 155 15.94 2.60 -23.17
CA ALA A 155 16.29 3.13 -21.86
C ALA A 155 15.19 2.86 -20.80
N VAL A 156 13.92 3.07 -21.17
CA VAL A 156 12.76 2.75 -20.30
C VAL A 156 12.72 1.26 -19.96
N ALA A 157 12.87 0.38 -20.96
CA ALA A 157 12.87 -1.06 -20.76
C ALA A 157 14.09 -1.54 -19.96
N GLY A 158 15.28 -1.01 -20.25
CA GLY A 158 16.52 -1.33 -19.53
C GLY A 158 16.48 -0.90 -18.07
N MET A 159 15.97 0.30 -17.78
CA MET A 159 15.75 0.79 -16.42
C MET A 159 14.76 -0.11 -15.68
N ASN A 160 13.58 -0.37 -16.26
CA ASN A 160 12.57 -1.24 -15.65
C ASN A 160 13.14 -2.63 -15.29
N LEU A 161 13.93 -3.24 -16.17
CA LEU A 161 14.56 -4.55 -15.91
C LEU A 161 15.65 -4.48 -14.83
N ALA A 162 16.50 -3.44 -14.85
CA ALA A 162 17.57 -3.27 -13.86
C ALA A 162 17.02 -3.06 -12.45
N LEU A 163 16.00 -2.21 -12.31
CA LEU A 163 15.32 -1.93 -11.05
C LEU A 163 14.50 -3.14 -10.56
N SER A 164 13.79 -3.82 -11.47
CA SER A 164 13.12 -5.09 -11.12
C SER A 164 14.09 -6.17 -10.61
N PHE A 165 15.33 -6.19 -11.11
CA PHE A 165 16.38 -7.07 -10.59
C PHE A 165 16.88 -6.64 -9.20
N LEU A 166 17.02 -5.35 -8.93
CA LEU A 166 17.37 -4.86 -7.59
C LEU A 166 16.31 -5.28 -6.56
N ASN A 167 15.02 -5.11 -6.89
CA ASN A 167 13.89 -5.59 -6.09
C ASN A 167 13.94 -7.12 -5.80
N TYR A 168 14.50 -7.91 -6.72
CA TYR A 168 14.69 -9.35 -6.52
C TYR A 168 15.75 -9.69 -5.45
N THR A 169 16.70 -8.80 -5.16
CA THR A 169 17.83 -9.03 -4.22
C THR A 169 17.48 -9.00 -2.73
N GLY A 170 16.25 -8.64 -2.35
CA GLY A 170 15.78 -8.69 -0.96
C GLY A 170 15.37 -7.33 -0.39
N LEU A 171 14.29 -7.33 0.37
CA LEU A 171 13.69 -6.09 0.91
C LEU A 171 14.62 -5.34 1.88
N SER A 172 15.50 -6.04 2.59
CA SER A 172 16.53 -5.42 3.45
C SER A 172 17.59 -4.65 2.63
N VAL A 173 17.97 -5.16 1.45
CA VAL A 173 18.87 -4.47 0.51
C VAL A 173 18.15 -3.25 -0.06
N VAL A 174 16.93 -3.43 -0.57
CA VAL A 174 16.09 -2.35 -1.10
C VAL A 174 15.90 -1.23 -0.07
N GLY A 175 15.65 -1.57 1.21
CA GLY A 175 15.52 -0.61 2.30
C GLY A 175 16.80 0.19 2.59
N TRP A 176 17.98 -0.43 2.57
CA TRP A 176 19.24 0.31 2.72
C TRP A 176 19.63 1.13 1.48
N VAL A 177 19.28 0.65 0.28
CA VAL A 177 19.40 1.43 -0.95
C VAL A 177 18.48 2.65 -0.90
N ALA A 178 17.24 2.51 -0.42
CA ALA A 178 16.33 3.64 -0.18
C ALA A 178 16.95 4.68 0.78
N VAL A 179 17.59 4.26 1.88
CA VAL A 179 18.33 5.19 2.77
C VAL A 179 19.42 5.96 2.01
N ALA A 180 20.22 5.27 1.20
CA ALA A 180 21.29 5.90 0.42
C ALA A 180 20.75 6.87 -0.66
N LEU A 181 19.71 6.46 -1.41
CA LEU A 181 19.06 7.26 -2.44
C LEU A 181 18.41 8.51 -1.85
N GLY A 182 17.68 8.37 -0.74
CA GLY A 182 17.02 9.49 -0.07
C GLY A 182 18.01 10.48 0.54
N ALA A 183 19.10 9.99 1.16
CA ALA A 183 20.17 10.86 1.63
C ALA A 183 20.83 11.63 0.46
N ALA A 184 21.13 10.95 -0.65
CA ALA A 184 21.79 11.56 -1.81
C ALA A 184 20.88 12.54 -2.58
N SER A 185 19.56 12.28 -2.65
CA SER A 185 18.60 13.15 -3.35
C SER A 185 18.13 14.35 -2.51
N LEU A 186 18.12 14.25 -1.17
CA LEU A 186 17.71 15.33 -0.27
C LEU A 186 18.86 16.22 0.21
N ALA A 187 20.09 15.71 0.32
CA ALA A 187 21.26 16.51 0.68
C ALA A 187 21.42 17.83 -0.12
N PRO A 188 21.31 17.87 -1.47
CA PRO A 188 21.45 19.11 -2.20
C PRO A 188 20.35 20.13 -1.89
N PHE A 189 19.17 19.69 -1.47
CA PHE A 189 18.07 20.56 -1.08
C PHE A 189 18.24 21.19 0.30
N VAL A 190 18.71 20.42 1.28
CA VAL A 190 19.10 20.95 2.59
C VAL A 190 20.19 22.00 2.43
N LEU A 191 21.17 21.72 1.55
CA LEU A 191 22.25 22.65 1.20
C LEU A 191 21.73 23.89 0.45
N MET A 192 20.83 23.73 -0.52
CA MET A 192 20.17 24.84 -1.22
C MET A 192 19.43 25.76 -0.23
N ALA A 193 18.67 25.18 0.70
CA ALA A 193 17.92 25.92 1.70
C ALA A 193 18.85 26.69 2.65
N GLY A 194 19.93 26.07 3.14
CA GLY A 194 20.95 26.73 3.95
C GLY A 194 21.63 27.90 3.23
N LEU A 195 22.04 27.70 1.97
CA LEU A 195 22.65 28.75 1.15
C LEU A 195 21.67 29.86 0.73
N ALA A 196 20.37 29.58 0.73
CA ALA A 196 19.33 30.56 0.45
C ALA A 196 19.09 31.54 1.61
N VAL A 197 19.31 31.13 2.88
CA VAL A 197 18.96 31.90 4.09
C VAL A 197 19.36 33.39 4.02
N PRO A 198 20.61 33.78 3.66
CA PRO A 198 21.03 35.18 3.66
C PRO A 198 20.33 36.06 2.61
N ARG A 199 19.62 35.45 1.64
CA ARG A 199 18.97 36.13 0.51
C ARG A 199 17.45 35.98 0.53
N LEU A 200 16.87 35.34 1.56
CA LEU A 200 15.43 35.15 1.68
C LEU A 200 14.69 36.49 1.79
N ARG A 201 13.58 36.60 1.04
CA ARG A 201 12.63 37.72 1.13
C ARG A 201 11.25 37.17 1.53
N PRO A 202 10.96 36.97 2.83
CA PRO A 202 9.73 36.31 3.30
C PRO A 202 8.42 36.91 2.77
N ARG A 203 8.39 38.21 2.42
CA ARG A 203 7.24 38.85 1.78
C ARG A 203 6.81 38.16 0.46
N ARG A 204 7.72 37.52 -0.27
CA ARG A 204 7.39 36.78 -1.50
C ARG A 204 6.56 35.52 -1.25
N TRP A 205 6.66 34.91 -0.07
CA TRP A 205 5.84 33.76 0.30
C TRP A 205 4.35 34.10 0.44
N LEU A 206 3.99 35.39 0.49
CA LEU A 206 2.60 35.86 0.54
C LEU A 206 1.99 36.09 -0.85
N ALA A 207 2.76 35.92 -1.93
CA ALA A 207 2.26 36.09 -3.29
C ALA A 207 1.29 34.95 -3.68
N VAL A 208 0.27 35.28 -4.48
CA VAL A 208 -0.75 34.37 -4.99
C VAL A 208 -0.83 34.57 -6.50
N ALA A 209 -0.98 33.50 -7.28
CA ALA A 209 -1.15 33.62 -8.74
C ALA A 209 -2.45 34.36 -9.09
N GLU A 210 -2.42 35.20 -10.12
CA GLU A 210 -3.61 35.92 -10.61
C GLU A 210 -4.69 34.92 -11.06
N ASN A 211 -4.36 34.16 -12.12
CA ASN A 211 -5.13 33.03 -12.60
C ASN A 211 -4.73 31.76 -11.84
N LYS A 212 -5.72 30.96 -11.40
CA LYS A 212 -5.50 29.78 -10.56
C LYS A 212 -6.00 28.52 -11.27
N ASP A 213 -5.10 27.59 -11.56
CA ASP A 213 -5.49 26.26 -12.02
C ASP A 213 -5.67 25.33 -10.82
N TRP A 214 -6.89 25.31 -10.29
CA TRP A 214 -7.25 24.42 -9.18
C TRP A 214 -7.11 22.93 -9.53
N ARG A 215 -7.24 22.54 -10.81
CA ARG A 215 -7.12 21.13 -11.21
C ARG A 215 -5.67 20.69 -11.15
N LEU A 216 -4.76 21.47 -11.73
CA LEU A 216 -3.33 21.21 -11.64
C LEU A 216 -2.87 21.24 -10.18
N PHE A 217 -3.21 22.31 -9.44
CA PHE A 217 -2.81 22.48 -8.04
C PHE A 217 -3.18 21.28 -7.15
N PHE A 218 -4.45 20.85 -7.15
CA PHE A 218 -4.89 19.74 -6.31
C PHE A 218 -4.39 18.37 -6.81
N ASN A 219 -4.22 18.18 -8.12
CA ASN A 219 -3.64 16.94 -8.66
C ASN A 219 -2.16 16.82 -8.29
N THR A 220 -1.39 17.90 -8.41
CA THR A 220 0.02 17.95 -7.98
C THR A 220 0.17 17.72 -6.48
N LEU A 221 -0.62 18.38 -5.63
CA LEU A 221 -0.60 18.11 -4.19
C LEU A 221 -0.93 16.66 -3.87
N PHE A 222 -1.96 16.10 -4.51
CA PHE A 222 -2.37 14.73 -4.26
C PHE A 222 -1.28 13.74 -4.68
N TRP A 223 -0.76 13.83 -5.91
CA TRP A 223 0.27 12.90 -6.39
C TRP A 223 1.54 12.90 -5.53
N ASN A 224 1.96 14.07 -5.03
CA ASN A 224 3.17 14.21 -4.20
C ASN A 224 3.01 13.76 -2.72
N LEU A 225 1.78 13.54 -2.22
CA LEU A 225 1.51 13.40 -0.78
C LEU A 225 0.56 12.24 -0.43
N ASN A 226 0.43 11.27 -1.33
CA ASN A 226 -0.51 10.15 -1.28
C ASN A 226 0.22 8.79 -1.20
N PHE A 227 -0.49 7.67 -1.10
CA PHE A 227 0.07 6.30 -1.01
C PHE A 227 0.73 5.93 0.35
N TRP A 228 0.32 6.58 1.46
CA TRP A 228 0.74 6.18 2.81
C TRP A 228 0.23 4.79 3.18
N ASP A 229 -0.93 4.39 2.64
CA ASP A 229 -1.53 3.06 2.78
C ASP A 229 -0.60 1.93 2.30
N SER A 230 0.14 2.19 1.22
CA SER A 230 0.91 1.21 0.47
C SER A 230 2.07 0.63 1.27
N ALA A 231 2.67 1.41 2.19
CA ALA A 231 3.68 0.92 3.11
C ALA A 231 3.21 -0.26 3.99
N SER A 232 1.90 -0.37 4.26
CA SER A 232 1.37 -1.40 5.15
C SER A 232 1.37 -2.81 4.54
N THR A 233 1.55 -2.94 3.21
CA THR A 233 1.72 -4.23 2.52
C THR A 233 2.98 -4.97 3.01
N MET A 234 4.00 -4.23 3.45
CA MET A 234 5.29 -4.73 3.93
C MET A 234 5.31 -4.98 5.46
N ALA A 235 4.21 -4.74 6.18
CA ALA A 235 4.18 -4.81 7.65
C ALA A 235 4.59 -6.18 8.24
N GLY A 236 4.41 -7.29 7.50
CA GLY A 236 4.86 -8.62 7.93
C GLY A 236 6.40 -8.80 7.95
N GLU A 237 7.11 -8.05 7.12
CA GLU A 237 8.57 -8.06 7.00
C GLU A 237 9.27 -7.08 7.96
N VAL A 238 8.49 -6.26 8.67
CA VAL A 238 9.02 -5.30 9.66
C VAL A 238 9.40 -6.00 10.96
N GLU A 239 10.50 -5.56 11.56
CA GLU A 239 10.88 -5.96 12.91
C GLU A 239 9.98 -5.27 13.95
N ARG A 240 9.25 -6.05 14.77
CA ARG A 240 8.32 -5.55 15.81
C ARG A 240 7.28 -4.54 15.26
N PRO A 241 6.43 -4.94 14.29
CA PRO A 241 5.57 -4.02 13.53
C PRO A 241 4.67 -3.15 14.42
N GLU A 242 4.14 -3.70 15.52
CA GLU A 242 3.27 -2.99 16.48
C GLU A 242 3.88 -1.70 17.04
N THR A 243 5.20 -1.56 17.07
CA THR A 243 5.90 -0.36 17.60
C THR A 243 6.78 0.34 16.58
N THR A 244 7.40 -0.41 15.66
CA THR A 244 8.28 0.16 14.63
C THR A 244 7.46 0.87 13.55
N PHE A 245 6.32 0.29 13.12
CA PHE A 245 5.54 0.83 12.01
C PHE A 245 4.91 2.19 12.32
N PRO A 246 4.20 2.42 13.46
CA PRO A 246 3.63 3.74 13.76
C PRO A 246 4.70 4.83 13.95
N ARG A 247 5.87 4.47 14.49
CA ARG A 247 7.01 5.39 14.64
C ARG A 247 7.61 5.78 13.30
N ALA A 248 7.84 4.80 12.41
CA ALA A 248 8.36 5.05 11.08
C ALA A 248 7.42 5.96 10.27
N LEU A 249 6.11 5.66 10.33
CA LEU A 249 5.05 6.42 9.67
C LEU A 249 5.02 7.89 10.14
N GLY A 250 5.03 8.12 11.46
CA GLY A 250 5.06 9.47 12.03
C GLY A 250 6.31 10.28 11.67
N VAL A 251 7.50 9.65 11.67
CA VAL A 251 8.75 10.32 11.23
C VAL A 251 8.70 10.63 9.73
N SER A 252 8.13 9.73 8.92
CA SER A 252 8.02 9.89 7.47
C SER A 252 7.09 11.07 7.10
N VAL A 253 5.98 11.26 7.80
CA VAL A 253 5.11 12.46 7.62
C VAL A 253 5.87 13.77 7.84
N VAL A 254 6.69 13.85 8.89
CA VAL A 254 7.53 15.04 9.16
C VAL A 254 8.61 15.20 8.10
N MET A 255 9.29 14.11 7.71
CA MET A 255 10.33 14.10 6.68
C MET A 255 9.80 14.57 5.32
N THR A 256 8.64 14.06 4.90
CA THR A 256 7.93 14.47 3.67
C THR A 256 7.51 15.94 3.72
N SER A 257 6.92 16.39 4.83
CA SER A 257 6.53 17.80 4.99
C SER A 257 7.73 18.74 4.86
N LEU A 258 8.88 18.38 5.46
CA LEU A 258 10.11 19.18 5.39
C LEU A 258 10.79 19.10 4.02
N SER A 259 10.76 17.94 3.34
CA SER A 259 11.41 17.76 2.03
C SER A 259 10.74 18.59 0.94
N TYR A 260 9.43 18.83 1.02
CA TYR A 260 8.71 19.77 0.16
C TYR A 260 8.85 21.24 0.61
N LEU A 261 8.65 21.53 1.90
CA LEU A 261 8.59 22.93 2.37
C LEU A 261 9.93 23.66 2.30
N LEU A 262 11.05 23.04 2.69
CA LEU A 262 12.35 23.74 2.72
C LEU A 262 12.79 24.21 1.32
N PRO A 263 12.71 23.39 0.26
CA PRO A 263 13.10 23.81 -1.09
C PRO A 263 12.14 24.83 -1.71
N LEU A 264 10.83 24.67 -1.46
CA LEU A 264 9.80 25.62 -1.86
C LEU A 264 10.07 27.01 -1.24
N MET A 265 10.29 27.06 0.08
CA MET A 265 10.60 28.30 0.79
C MET A 265 11.91 28.94 0.29
N ALA A 266 12.94 28.13 0.00
CA ALA A 266 14.22 28.60 -0.52
C ALA A 266 14.10 29.17 -1.94
N GLY A 267 13.48 28.43 -2.87
CA GLY A 267 13.29 28.83 -4.26
C GLY A 267 12.45 30.10 -4.37
N MET A 268 11.24 30.10 -3.80
CA MET A 268 10.30 31.23 -3.85
C MET A 268 10.74 32.42 -2.97
N GLY A 269 11.53 32.16 -1.93
CA GLY A 269 12.07 33.20 -1.06
C GLY A 269 13.20 34.00 -1.70
N VAL A 270 14.04 33.38 -2.53
CA VAL A 270 15.20 34.02 -3.17
C VAL A 270 14.92 34.49 -4.60
N LEU A 271 14.14 33.73 -5.38
CA LEU A 271 13.94 33.99 -6.81
C LEU A 271 12.66 34.77 -7.08
N ASP A 272 12.71 35.61 -8.11
CA ASP A 272 11.54 36.30 -8.69
C ASP A 272 11.28 35.64 -10.06
N ALA A 273 10.67 34.46 -10.03
CA ALA A 273 10.39 33.67 -11.23
C ALA A 273 8.89 33.75 -11.55
N PRO A 274 8.50 34.02 -12.81
CA PRO A 274 7.09 34.02 -13.20
C PRO A 274 6.49 32.61 -12.99
N PRO A 275 5.18 32.48 -12.74
CA PRO A 275 4.54 31.17 -12.53
C PRO A 275 4.81 30.17 -13.67
N SER A 276 4.89 30.65 -14.92
CA SER A 276 5.18 29.83 -16.10
C SER A 276 6.61 29.24 -16.16
N ALA A 277 7.51 29.66 -15.26
CA ALA A 277 8.85 29.07 -15.15
C ALA A 277 8.91 27.92 -14.13
N TRP A 278 7.85 27.68 -13.35
CA TRP A 278 7.79 26.59 -12.37
C TRP A 278 7.31 25.28 -13.02
N ASP A 279 8.06 24.81 -14.00
CA ASP A 279 7.88 23.51 -14.64
C ASP A 279 8.73 22.41 -13.96
N ASP A 280 8.58 21.16 -14.43
CA ASP A 280 9.26 20.02 -13.83
C ASP A 280 10.78 20.19 -13.86
N GLY A 281 11.43 20.08 -12.71
CA GLY A 281 12.87 20.25 -12.57
C GLY A 281 13.35 21.70 -12.58
N PHE A 282 12.45 22.71 -12.51
CA PHE A 282 12.84 24.09 -12.24
C PHE A 282 13.65 24.22 -10.94
N PHE A 283 13.50 23.29 -9.97
CA PHE A 283 14.39 23.24 -8.80
C PHE A 283 15.88 23.18 -9.14
N ALA A 284 16.27 22.51 -10.23
CA ALA A 284 17.66 22.44 -10.68
C ALA A 284 18.15 23.81 -11.18
N ASP A 285 17.32 24.54 -11.93
CA ASP A 285 17.61 25.92 -12.35
C ASP A 285 17.63 26.89 -11.17
N ALA A 286 16.73 26.69 -10.20
CA ALA A 286 16.70 27.49 -8.98
C ALA A 286 18.01 27.35 -8.18
N ALA A 287 18.49 26.12 -7.97
CA ALA A 287 19.80 25.87 -7.36
C ALA A 287 20.96 26.44 -8.18
N GLY A 288 20.90 26.33 -9.51
CA GLY A 288 21.86 26.96 -10.42
C GLY A 288 21.99 28.47 -10.21
N ARG A 289 20.86 29.15 -9.94
CA ARG A 289 20.80 30.60 -9.65
C ARG A 289 21.17 30.95 -8.20
N ILE A 290 20.93 30.05 -7.24
CA ILE A 290 21.20 30.28 -5.81
C ILE A 290 22.69 30.03 -5.45
N ALA A 291 23.25 28.91 -5.93
CA ALA A 291 24.56 28.39 -5.50
C ALA A 291 25.53 28.06 -6.65
N GLY A 292 25.05 27.99 -7.89
CA GLY A 292 25.87 27.74 -9.09
C GLY A 292 25.67 26.36 -9.71
N ARG A 293 26.34 26.14 -10.86
CA ARG A 293 26.13 24.98 -11.73
C ARG A 293 26.33 23.61 -11.06
N TRP A 294 27.24 23.51 -10.09
CA TRP A 294 27.51 22.27 -9.37
C TRP A 294 26.27 21.77 -8.60
N LEU A 295 25.52 22.69 -7.96
CA LEU A 295 24.30 22.32 -7.22
C LEU A 295 23.14 22.03 -8.18
N LYS A 296 23.08 22.72 -9.33
CA LYS A 296 22.14 22.37 -10.42
C LYS A 296 22.31 20.90 -10.83
N TYR A 297 23.52 20.49 -11.21
CA TYR A 297 23.77 19.11 -11.65
C TYR A 297 23.56 18.08 -10.54
N TRP A 298 23.82 18.43 -9.27
CA TRP A 298 23.50 17.55 -8.14
C TRP A 298 21.99 17.36 -7.96
N ILE A 299 21.17 18.40 -8.14
CA ILE A 299 19.70 18.25 -8.12
C ILE A 299 19.19 17.48 -9.33
N GLU A 300 19.76 17.66 -10.54
CA GLU A 300 19.39 16.85 -11.70
C GLU A 300 19.71 15.35 -11.48
N ALA A 301 20.89 15.04 -10.93
CA ALA A 301 21.22 13.67 -10.54
C ALA A 301 20.32 13.15 -9.40
N GLY A 302 20.01 14.01 -8.42
CA GLY A 302 19.10 13.72 -7.33
C GLY A 302 17.68 13.37 -7.79
N ALA A 303 17.21 13.96 -8.89
CA ALA A 303 15.90 13.66 -9.49
C ALA A 303 15.85 12.22 -10.03
N VAL A 304 16.94 11.76 -10.67
CA VAL A 304 17.07 10.38 -11.14
C VAL A 304 17.13 9.41 -9.94
N LEU A 305 17.97 9.69 -8.94
CA LEU A 305 18.09 8.86 -7.73
C LEU A 305 16.77 8.78 -6.94
N SER A 306 16.05 9.90 -6.85
CA SER A 306 14.70 10.01 -6.29
C SER A 306 13.71 9.10 -7.02
N THR A 307 13.71 9.15 -8.35
CA THR A 307 12.81 8.37 -9.19
C THR A 307 13.10 6.87 -9.13
N ILE A 308 14.37 6.49 -8.95
CA ILE A 308 14.76 5.10 -8.64
C ILE A 308 14.18 4.68 -7.28
N GLY A 309 14.34 5.48 -6.22
CA GLY A 309 13.82 5.15 -4.89
C GLY A 309 12.31 4.95 -4.87
N LEU A 310 11.58 5.86 -5.52
CA LEU A 310 10.13 5.79 -5.73
C LEU A 310 9.70 4.48 -6.42
N TYR A 311 10.43 4.05 -7.46
CA TYR A 311 10.16 2.79 -8.17
C TYR A 311 10.44 1.58 -7.30
N GLU A 312 11.58 1.55 -6.60
CA GLU A 312 11.97 0.41 -5.78
C GLU A 312 10.97 0.15 -4.65
N ALA A 313 10.46 1.21 -4.00
CA ALA A 313 9.45 1.13 -2.96
C ALA A 313 8.12 0.56 -3.50
N GLN A 314 7.47 1.25 -4.44
CA GLN A 314 6.15 0.81 -4.94
C GLN A 314 6.20 -0.57 -5.64
N LEU A 315 7.30 -0.94 -6.31
CA LEU A 315 7.44 -2.29 -6.86
C LEU A 315 7.50 -3.36 -5.76
N SER A 316 8.23 -3.08 -4.67
CA SER A 316 8.25 -3.95 -3.49
C SER A 316 6.85 -4.09 -2.89
N SER A 317 6.20 -2.97 -2.57
CA SER A 317 4.83 -2.94 -2.03
C SER A 317 3.85 -3.74 -2.89
N GLY A 318 3.82 -3.50 -4.21
CA GLY A 318 2.96 -4.24 -5.13
C GLY A 318 3.26 -5.75 -5.19
N ALA A 319 4.54 -6.14 -5.13
CA ALA A 319 4.92 -7.55 -5.14
C ALA A 319 4.54 -8.28 -3.84
N PHE A 320 4.74 -7.65 -2.68
CA PHE A 320 4.31 -8.18 -1.37
C PHE A 320 2.77 -8.26 -1.27
N GLN A 321 2.05 -7.30 -1.86
CA GLN A 321 0.59 -7.29 -1.88
C GLN A 321 -0.01 -8.46 -2.68
N LEU A 322 0.56 -8.82 -3.84
CA LEU A 322 0.12 -10.01 -4.59
C LEU A 322 0.36 -11.32 -3.83
N MET A 323 1.49 -11.42 -3.12
CA MET A 323 1.79 -12.57 -2.26
C MET A 323 0.77 -12.66 -1.11
N GLY A 324 0.51 -11.56 -0.40
CA GLY A 324 -0.51 -11.53 0.65
C GLY A 324 -1.91 -11.91 0.15
N MET A 325 -2.30 -11.48 -1.05
CA MET A 325 -3.56 -11.93 -1.69
C MET A 325 -3.59 -13.43 -1.99
N ALA A 326 -2.44 -14.05 -2.27
CA ALA A 326 -2.33 -15.49 -2.49
C ALA A 326 -2.39 -16.30 -1.19
N ASP A 327 -1.77 -15.78 -0.12
CA ASP A 327 -1.78 -16.37 1.21
C ASP A 327 -3.19 -16.36 1.83
N LEU A 328 -3.95 -15.28 1.62
CA LEU A 328 -5.39 -15.18 1.92
C LEU A 328 -6.28 -16.06 1.02
N GLY A 329 -5.71 -16.71 0.01
CA GLY A 329 -6.43 -17.56 -0.95
C GLY A 329 -7.39 -16.79 -1.86
N LEU A 330 -7.16 -15.49 -2.10
CA LEU A 330 -7.82 -14.69 -3.14
C LEU A 330 -7.18 -14.94 -4.51
N LEU A 331 -5.86 -15.15 -4.53
CA LEU A 331 -5.09 -15.57 -5.70
C LEU A 331 -4.60 -17.03 -5.56
N PRO A 332 -4.25 -17.70 -6.67
CA PRO A 332 -3.63 -19.02 -6.64
C PRO A 332 -2.29 -19.01 -5.87
N ARG A 333 -1.95 -20.12 -5.21
CA ARG A 333 -0.67 -20.34 -4.49
C ARG A 333 0.60 -20.13 -5.34
N PHE A 334 0.46 -20.05 -6.66
CA PHE A 334 1.55 -19.64 -7.55
C PHE A 334 2.09 -18.24 -7.19
N PHE A 335 1.21 -17.30 -6.83
CA PHE A 335 1.57 -15.93 -6.47
C PHE A 335 2.23 -15.80 -5.08
N ALA A 336 2.10 -16.81 -4.22
CA ALA A 336 2.79 -16.91 -2.93
C ALA A 336 4.24 -17.44 -3.03
N ARG A 337 4.76 -17.69 -4.24
CA ARG A 337 6.09 -18.28 -4.43
C ARG A 337 7.19 -17.24 -4.19
N ARG A 338 8.03 -17.50 -3.19
CA ARG A 338 9.27 -16.77 -2.91
C ARG A 338 10.46 -17.34 -3.70
N ALA A 339 11.47 -16.49 -3.94
CA ALA A 339 12.71 -16.84 -4.62
C ALA A 339 13.64 -17.65 -3.69
N PRO A 340 14.21 -18.79 -4.10
CA PRO A 340 14.98 -19.67 -3.20
C PRO A 340 16.22 -19.05 -2.52
N PHE A 341 16.78 -17.98 -3.10
CA PHE A 341 18.03 -17.37 -2.61
C PHE A 341 17.80 -16.10 -1.77
N PHE A 342 16.88 -15.22 -2.19
CA PHE A 342 16.62 -13.93 -1.54
C PHE A 342 15.30 -13.87 -0.75
N ASP A 343 14.49 -14.94 -0.79
CA ASP A 343 13.14 -15.03 -0.20
C ASP A 343 12.15 -13.94 -0.68
N THR A 344 12.32 -13.45 -1.91
CA THR A 344 11.51 -12.37 -2.50
C THR A 344 10.31 -12.88 -3.33
N PRO A 345 9.16 -12.18 -3.37
CA PRO A 345 7.97 -12.56 -4.13
C PRO A 345 8.14 -12.37 -5.66
N TRP A 346 8.99 -13.19 -6.28
CA TRP A 346 9.40 -13.04 -7.68
C TRP A 346 8.26 -13.03 -8.70
N VAL A 347 7.17 -13.75 -8.43
CA VAL A 347 5.97 -13.75 -9.29
C VAL A 347 5.29 -12.38 -9.27
N GLY A 348 5.23 -11.75 -8.09
CA GLY A 348 4.72 -10.40 -7.92
C GLY A 348 5.61 -9.37 -8.61
N ILE A 349 6.92 -9.46 -8.40
CA ILE A 349 7.91 -8.58 -9.06
C ILE A 349 7.78 -8.69 -10.59
N LEU A 350 7.75 -9.90 -11.14
CA LEU A 350 7.66 -10.12 -12.59
C LEU A 350 6.34 -9.59 -13.17
N LEU A 351 5.20 -9.88 -12.54
CA LEU A 351 3.90 -9.41 -13.04
C LEU A 351 3.80 -7.88 -12.98
N SER A 352 4.18 -7.27 -11.87
CA SER A 352 4.21 -5.82 -11.72
C SER A 352 5.13 -5.18 -12.75
N SER A 353 6.35 -5.69 -12.92
CA SER A 353 7.34 -5.22 -13.90
C SER A 353 6.82 -5.26 -15.34
N LEU A 354 6.10 -6.31 -15.72
CA LEU A 354 5.49 -6.44 -17.06
C LEU A 354 4.36 -5.42 -17.27
N ILE A 355 3.52 -5.19 -16.26
CA ILE A 355 2.43 -4.20 -16.33
C ILE A 355 3.02 -2.78 -16.39
N ILE A 356 3.98 -2.47 -15.53
CA ILE A 356 4.72 -1.21 -15.50
C ILE A 356 5.32 -0.93 -16.89
N LEU A 357 6.05 -1.89 -17.46
CA LEU A 357 6.65 -1.75 -18.78
C LEU A 357 5.61 -1.48 -19.88
N GLY A 358 4.47 -2.18 -19.86
CA GLY A 358 3.38 -1.95 -20.81
C GLY A 358 2.76 -0.55 -20.71
N ILE A 359 2.67 0.00 -19.50
CA ILE A 359 2.03 1.29 -19.22
C ILE A 359 3.02 2.47 -19.35
N SER A 360 4.34 2.22 -19.21
CA SER A 360 5.40 3.25 -19.26
C SER A 360 5.51 3.99 -20.61
N PHE A 361 4.80 3.53 -21.64
CA PHE A 361 4.69 4.18 -22.96
C PHE A 361 3.49 5.12 -23.10
N MET A 362 2.63 5.22 -22.09
CA MET A 362 1.55 6.22 -22.02
C MET A 362 2.09 7.60 -21.61
N SER A 363 1.28 8.66 -21.73
CA SER A 363 1.70 9.98 -21.28
C SER A 363 1.75 10.04 -19.75
N PHE A 364 2.76 10.71 -19.18
CA PHE A 364 2.91 10.87 -17.73
C PHE A 364 1.62 11.37 -17.06
N ASN A 365 0.99 12.40 -17.64
CA ASN A 365 -0.26 12.96 -17.14
C ASN A 365 -1.43 11.96 -17.17
N ASP A 366 -1.55 11.15 -18.23
CA ASP A 366 -2.59 10.10 -18.30
C ASP A 366 -2.31 8.98 -17.28
N ILE A 367 -1.03 8.60 -17.05
CA ILE A 367 -0.64 7.61 -16.04
C ILE A 367 -0.98 8.10 -14.63
N VAL A 368 -0.48 9.28 -14.24
CA VAL A 368 -0.68 9.88 -12.92
C VAL A 368 -2.16 10.09 -12.63
N ALA A 369 -2.93 10.65 -13.57
CA ALA A 369 -4.35 10.86 -13.36
C ALA A 369 -5.15 9.54 -13.29
N SER A 370 -4.74 8.51 -14.03
CA SER A 370 -5.36 7.17 -13.95
C SER A 370 -5.05 6.44 -12.65
N ALA A 371 -3.81 6.56 -12.16
CA ALA A 371 -3.42 6.10 -10.83
C ALA A 371 -4.24 6.82 -9.75
N ASN A 372 -4.21 8.16 -9.71
CA ASN A 372 -4.94 8.97 -8.74
C ASN A 372 -6.45 8.65 -8.72
N PHE A 373 -7.08 8.39 -9.88
CA PHE A 373 -8.48 7.98 -9.96
C PHE A 373 -8.72 6.57 -9.36
N LEU A 374 -7.91 5.58 -9.73
CA LEU A 374 -8.04 4.21 -9.22
C LEU A 374 -7.73 4.12 -7.72
N TYR A 375 -6.75 4.89 -7.27
CA TYR A 375 -6.43 5.12 -5.87
C TYR A 375 -7.64 5.66 -5.11
N SER A 376 -8.26 6.73 -5.62
CA SER A 376 -9.44 7.36 -5.03
C SER A 376 -10.58 6.35 -4.82
N LEU A 377 -10.84 5.49 -5.81
CA LEU A 377 -11.83 4.43 -5.70
C LEU A 377 -11.46 3.38 -4.63
N GLY A 378 -10.17 3.03 -4.53
CA GLY A 378 -9.64 2.13 -3.49
C GLY A 378 -9.84 2.70 -2.08
N MET A 379 -9.42 3.94 -1.85
CA MET A 379 -9.50 4.59 -0.54
C MET A 379 -10.93 4.88 -0.07
N LEU A 380 -11.86 5.20 -0.98
CA LEU A 380 -13.28 5.30 -0.62
C LEU A 380 -13.83 3.97 -0.08
N LEU A 381 -13.38 2.84 -0.64
CA LEU A 381 -13.72 1.51 -0.15
C LEU A 381 -13.00 1.17 1.17
N GLU A 382 -11.77 1.64 1.37
CA GLU A 382 -11.01 1.48 2.61
C GLU A 382 -11.66 2.23 3.78
N PHE A 383 -11.96 3.53 3.62
CA PHE A 383 -12.68 4.31 4.64
C PHE A 383 -14.06 3.72 4.96
N ALA A 384 -14.79 3.24 3.93
CA ALA A 384 -16.07 2.55 4.13
C ALA A 384 -15.89 1.22 4.90
N ALA A 385 -14.84 0.45 4.61
CA ALA A 385 -14.53 -0.80 5.32
C ALA A 385 -14.13 -0.54 6.78
N PHE A 386 -13.28 0.47 7.04
CA PHE A 386 -12.88 0.91 8.37
C PHE A 386 -14.09 1.27 9.26
N LEU A 387 -14.93 2.20 8.80
CA LEU A 387 -16.12 2.63 9.54
C LEU A 387 -17.12 1.46 9.74
N ARG A 388 -17.26 0.58 8.74
CA ARG A 388 -18.10 -0.62 8.83
C ARG A 388 -17.53 -1.62 9.86
N LEU A 389 -16.24 -1.88 9.89
CA LEU A 389 -15.59 -2.78 10.85
C LEU A 389 -15.68 -2.24 12.28
N ARG A 390 -15.42 -0.94 12.46
CA ARG A 390 -15.60 -0.23 13.74
C ARG A 390 -17.01 -0.40 14.33
N ARG A 391 -18.05 -0.42 13.49
CA ARG A 391 -19.46 -0.58 13.93
C ARG A 391 -19.94 -2.04 14.00
N SER A 392 -19.49 -2.91 13.11
CA SER A 392 -20.00 -4.30 12.99
C SER A 392 -19.19 -5.35 13.75
N ARG A 393 -17.93 -5.07 14.09
CA ARG A 393 -17.05 -5.92 14.90
C ARG A 393 -16.29 -5.06 15.92
N PRO A 394 -16.95 -4.58 16.98
CA PRO A 394 -16.31 -3.77 18.02
C PRO A 394 -15.23 -4.58 18.76
N ASP A 395 -15.50 -5.86 19.04
CA ASP A 395 -14.66 -6.76 19.85
C ASP A 395 -13.46 -7.37 19.11
N LEU A 396 -13.18 -6.88 17.90
CA LEU A 396 -12.02 -7.35 17.13
C LEU A 396 -10.73 -6.89 17.82
N LYS A 397 -9.78 -7.81 18.06
CA LYS A 397 -8.47 -7.47 18.63
C LYS A 397 -7.74 -6.54 17.65
N ARG A 398 -7.47 -5.30 18.08
CA ARG A 398 -6.75 -4.27 17.32
C ARG A 398 -5.45 -3.93 18.07
N PRO A 399 -4.27 -4.39 17.61
CA PRO A 399 -2.98 -4.06 18.23
C PRO A 399 -2.72 -2.54 18.29
N PHE A 400 -3.11 -1.83 17.24
CA PHE A 400 -3.25 -0.38 17.22
C PHE A 400 -4.70 -0.01 16.92
N ALA A 401 -5.25 0.97 17.63
CA ALA A 401 -6.59 1.48 17.41
C ALA A 401 -6.59 3.00 17.52
N VAL A 402 -7.17 3.69 16.51
CA VAL A 402 -7.30 5.15 16.51
C VAL A 402 -8.10 5.61 17.74
N PRO A 403 -7.55 6.49 18.60
CA PRO A 403 -8.14 6.85 19.90
C PRO A 403 -9.21 7.94 19.76
N MET A 404 -10.20 7.72 18.89
CA MET A 404 -11.29 8.67 18.64
C MET A 404 -12.67 8.00 18.71
N PRO A 405 -13.70 8.73 19.20
CA PRO A 405 -15.07 8.23 19.21
C PRO A 405 -15.64 8.13 17.79
N PHE A 406 -16.62 7.25 17.58
CA PHE A 406 -17.16 6.95 16.25
C PHE A 406 -17.60 8.19 15.42
N PRO A 407 -18.27 9.22 15.97
CA PRO A 407 -18.59 10.43 15.19
C PRO A 407 -17.36 11.20 14.70
N ALA A 408 -16.29 11.25 15.49
CA ALA A 408 -15.04 11.89 15.09
C ALA A 408 -14.32 11.08 14.00
N LEU A 409 -14.36 9.74 14.07
CA LEU A 409 -13.87 8.87 12.99
C LEU A 409 -14.63 9.09 11.67
N VAL A 410 -15.95 9.26 11.72
CA VAL A 410 -16.75 9.58 10.53
C VAL A 410 -16.34 10.93 9.94
N LEU A 411 -16.20 11.97 10.76
CA LEU A 411 -15.76 13.30 10.30
C LEU A 411 -14.34 13.26 9.72
N MET A 412 -13.43 12.54 10.37
CA MET A 412 -12.05 12.33 9.93
C MET A 412 -11.97 11.68 8.54
N CYS A 413 -12.82 10.68 8.25
CA CYS A 413 -12.88 10.07 6.92
C CYS A 413 -13.65 10.91 5.88
N LEU A 414 -14.61 11.73 6.31
CA LEU A 414 -15.48 12.49 5.41
C LEU A 414 -14.71 13.57 4.61
N VAL A 415 -13.76 14.25 5.25
CA VAL A 415 -12.96 15.31 4.58
C VAL A 415 -12.06 14.74 3.46
N PRO A 416 -11.23 13.70 3.71
CA PRO A 416 -10.55 12.92 2.67
C PRO A 416 -11.51 12.39 1.60
N ALA A 417 -12.63 11.75 1.99
CA ALA A 417 -13.57 11.18 1.03
C ALA A 417 -14.19 12.23 0.08
N ALA A 418 -14.50 13.43 0.58
CA ALA A 418 -14.97 14.54 -0.26
C ALA A 418 -13.88 15.00 -1.25
N PHE A 419 -12.63 15.05 -0.83
CA PHE A 419 -11.50 15.37 -1.70
C PHE A 419 -11.27 14.30 -2.79
N LEU A 420 -11.35 13.01 -2.44
CA LEU A 420 -11.27 11.91 -3.42
C LEU A 420 -12.36 12.02 -4.49
N VAL A 421 -13.61 12.28 -4.09
CA VAL A 421 -14.72 12.47 -5.03
C VAL A 421 -14.47 13.69 -5.92
N PHE A 422 -13.92 14.79 -5.39
CA PHE A 422 -13.51 15.94 -6.19
C PHE A 422 -12.44 15.58 -7.24
N VAL A 423 -11.37 14.87 -6.84
CA VAL A 423 -10.31 14.39 -7.76
C VAL A 423 -10.90 13.52 -8.88
N MET A 424 -11.84 12.63 -8.55
CA MET A 424 -12.53 11.78 -9.54
C MET A 424 -13.43 12.59 -10.50
N VAL A 425 -14.11 13.63 -10.01
CA VAL A 425 -15.00 14.48 -10.82
C VAL A 425 -14.24 15.39 -11.80
N ILE A 426 -13.02 15.82 -11.46
CA ILE A 426 -12.18 16.63 -12.36
C ILE A 426 -11.37 15.82 -13.38
N ALA A 427 -11.44 14.49 -13.34
CA ALA A 427 -10.71 13.59 -14.23
C ALA A 427 -11.12 13.75 -15.71
N SER A 428 -10.17 13.53 -16.62
CA SER A 428 -10.45 13.61 -18.07
C SER A 428 -11.23 12.40 -18.57
N TRP A 429 -11.94 12.54 -19.70
CA TRP A 429 -12.60 11.41 -20.36
C TRP A 429 -11.65 10.24 -20.65
N LYS A 430 -10.40 10.52 -21.06
CA LYS A 430 -9.39 9.47 -21.30
C LYS A 430 -9.14 8.67 -20.02
N VAL A 431 -8.92 9.36 -18.90
CA VAL A 431 -8.69 8.77 -17.59
C VAL A 431 -9.90 7.94 -17.15
N LEU A 432 -11.12 8.45 -17.32
CA LEU A 432 -12.34 7.69 -17.02
C LEU A 432 -12.42 6.38 -17.82
N VAL A 433 -12.08 6.38 -19.11
CA VAL A 433 -12.05 5.17 -19.95
C VAL A 433 -10.96 4.20 -19.49
N ILE A 434 -9.74 4.68 -19.25
CA ILE A 434 -8.60 3.87 -18.78
C ILE A 434 -8.93 3.22 -17.43
N SER A 435 -9.29 4.01 -16.43
CA SER A 435 -9.62 3.53 -15.08
C SER A 435 -10.86 2.63 -15.05
N SER A 436 -11.87 2.89 -15.90
CA SER A 436 -13.02 1.98 -16.05
C SER A 436 -12.61 0.63 -16.63
N GLY A 437 -11.78 0.62 -17.69
CA GLY A 437 -11.24 -0.61 -18.27
C GLY A 437 -10.45 -1.44 -17.26
N PHE A 438 -9.56 -0.79 -16.49
CA PHE A 438 -8.82 -1.42 -15.39
C PHE A 438 -9.72 -1.94 -14.27
N THR A 439 -10.77 -1.20 -13.89
CA THR A 439 -11.74 -1.64 -12.87
C THR A 439 -12.52 -2.86 -13.34
N VAL A 440 -13.02 -2.86 -14.59
CA VAL A 440 -13.72 -4.01 -15.19
C VAL A 440 -12.80 -5.23 -15.28
N LEU A 441 -11.53 -5.04 -15.68
CA LEU A 441 -10.52 -6.10 -15.69
C LEU A 441 -10.31 -6.69 -14.28
N GLY A 442 -10.15 -5.86 -13.26
CA GLY A 442 -9.99 -6.30 -11.87
C GLY A 442 -11.19 -7.10 -11.34
N VAL A 443 -12.42 -6.64 -11.65
CA VAL A 443 -13.66 -7.37 -11.32
C VAL A 443 -13.74 -8.70 -12.09
N GLY A 444 -13.38 -8.71 -13.37
CA GLY A 444 -13.31 -9.92 -14.20
C GLY A 444 -12.33 -10.95 -13.65
N VAL A 445 -11.12 -10.52 -13.25
CA VAL A 445 -10.12 -11.37 -12.60
C VAL A 445 -10.64 -11.93 -11.28
N TYR A 446 -11.32 -11.14 -10.45
CA TYR A 446 -11.92 -11.62 -9.20
C TYR A 446 -12.92 -12.76 -9.44
N TYR A 447 -13.88 -12.59 -10.36
CA TYR A 447 -14.86 -13.63 -10.68
C TYR A 447 -14.23 -14.85 -11.37
N LEU A 448 -13.21 -14.66 -12.22
CA LEU A 448 -12.45 -15.74 -12.82
C LEU A 448 -11.70 -16.57 -11.75
N MET A 449 -11.04 -15.93 -10.79
CA MET A 449 -10.38 -16.64 -9.68
C MET A 449 -11.39 -17.37 -8.80
N ALA A 450 -12.54 -16.77 -8.50
CA ALA A 450 -13.62 -17.44 -7.77
C ALA A 450 -14.16 -18.67 -8.52
N PHE A 451 -14.33 -18.58 -9.83
CA PHE A 451 -14.72 -19.72 -10.69
C PHE A 451 -13.65 -20.82 -10.70
N CYS A 452 -12.38 -20.46 -10.89
CA CYS A 452 -11.26 -21.41 -10.85
C CYS A 452 -11.13 -22.10 -9.49
N LYS A 453 -11.42 -21.39 -8.39
CA LYS A 453 -11.45 -21.94 -7.03
C LYS A 453 -12.61 -22.93 -6.85
N ALA A 454 -13.81 -22.57 -7.30
CA ALA A 454 -15.00 -23.44 -7.24
C ALA A 454 -14.88 -24.70 -8.11
N ARG A 455 -14.18 -24.60 -9.26
CA ARG A 455 -13.92 -25.73 -10.17
C ARG A 455 -12.69 -26.56 -9.81
N GLY A 456 -11.88 -26.15 -8.82
CA GLY A 456 -10.61 -26.81 -8.48
C GLY A 456 -9.51 -26.71 -9.55
N CYS A 457 -9.67 -25.82 -10.55
CA CYS A 457 -8.72 -25.68 -11.66
C CYS A 457 -7.34 -25.18 -11.23
N LEU A 458 -7.28 -24.43 -10.12
CA LEU A 458 -6.06 -23.84 -9.57
C LEU A 458 -5.99 -24.12 -8.06
N LYS A 459 -4.77 -24.29 -7.53
CA LYS A 459 -4.54 -24.48 -6.09
C LYS A 459 -4.52 -23.13 -5.39
N PHE A 460 -5.45 -22.90 -4.47
CA PHE A 460 -5.49 -21.72 -3.59
C PHE A 460 -4.97 -22.07 -2.19
N SER A 461 -4.72 -21.07 -1.35
CA SER A 461 -4.45 -21.33 0.06
C SER A 461 -5.74 -21.55 0.85
N ASP A 462 -5.76 -22.61 1.65
CA ASP A 462 -6.78 -22.84 2.67
C ASP A 462 -6.29 -22.25 3.99
N GLY A 463 -6.74 -21.04 4.33
CA GLY A 463 -6.37 -20.34 5.56
C GLY A 463 -6.68 -21.09 6.86
N ARG A 464 -7.45 -22.19 6.79
CA ARG A 464 -7.76 -23.08 7.94
C ARG A 464 -6.65 -24.08 8.29
N VAL A 465 -5.80 -24.45 7.33
CA VAL A 465 -4.83 -25.56 7.51
C VAL A 465 -3.54 -25.09 8.21
N GLU A 466 -3.25 -23.79 8.20
CA GLU A 466 -2.12 -23.22 8.95
C GLU A 466 -2.50 -22.82 10.38
N GLU A 467 -3.77 -22.42 10.64
CA GLU A 467 -4.27 -22.21 12.01
C GLU A 467 -4.09 -23.47 12.89
N GLU A 468 -4.43 -24.66 12.38
CA GLU A 468 -4.27 -25.91 13.14
C GLU A 468 -2.79 -26.26 13.41
N LYS A 469 -1.87 -25.87 12.52
CA LYS A 469 -0.42 -26.06 12.73
C LYS A 469 0.12 -25.11 13.81
N VAL A 470 -0.21 -23.82 13.72
CA VAL A 470 0.25 -22.82 14.69
C VAL A 470 -0.33 -23.11 16.08
N LEU A 471 -1.62 -23.46 16.18
CA LEU A 471 -2.24 -23.88 17.45
C LEU A 471 -1.67 -25.21 17.98
N GLY A 472 -1.18 -26.09 17.09
CA GLY A 472 -0.46 -27.31 17.47
C GLY A 472 0.95 -27.02 18.03
N GLU A 473 1.66 -26.04 17.47
CA GLU A 473 2.98 -25.60 17.93
C GLU A 473 2.88 -24.83 19.26
N GLU A 474 1.93 -23.90 19.41
CA GLU A 474 1.68 -23.18 20.69
C GLU A 474 1.26 -24.11 21.84
N ARG A 475 0.55 -25.21 21.55
CA ARG A 475 0.26 -26.25 22.55
C ARG A 475 1.49 -27.06 22.92
N ARG A 476 2.42 -27.30 21.98
CA ARG A 476 3.66 -28.01 22.25
C ARG A 476 4.64 -27.18 23.07
N THR A 477 4.73 -25.88 22.83
CA THR A 477 5.58 -25.00 23.65
C THR A 477 5.02 -24.81 25.05
N ARG A 478 3.70 -24.64 25.23
CA ARG A 478 3.10 -24.58 26.57
C ARG A 478 3.06 -25.91 27.32
N GLY A 479 3.00 -27.04 26.61
CA GLY A 479 3.05 -28.38 27.23
C GLY A 479 4.47 -28.87 27.55
N GLY A 480 5.51 -28.09 27.24
CA GLY A 480 6.90 -28.43 27.53
C GLY A 480 7.39 -27.99 28.92
N ASP A 481 6.65 -27.09 29.60
CA ASP A 481 7.02 -26.52 30.90
C ASP A 481 6.35 -27.25 32.10
N GLU A 482 5.69 -28.39 31.88
CA GLU A 482 5.00 -29.20 32.91
C GLU A 482 5.50 -30.67 32.99
N VAL A 483 6.81 -30.91 32.80
CA VAL A 483 7.46 -32.23 33.01
C VAL A 483 8.75 -32.10 33.81
#